data_AF-A0A956SMM7-F1
#
_entry.id   AF-A0A956SMM7-F1
#
_cell.length_a   1.000
_cell.length_b   1.000
_cell.length_c   1.000
_cell.angle_alpha   90.00
_cell.angle_beta   90.00
_cell.angle_gamma   90.00
#
_symmetry.space_group_name_H-M   'P 1'
#
loop_
_entity.id
_entity.type
_entity.pdbx_description
1 polymer ?
#
loop_
_entity_poly.entity_id
_entity_poly.type
_entity_poly.pdbx_seq_one_letter_code
_entity_poly.pdbx_strand_id
1 'polypeptide(L)'
;MMQQVIAEGTNDHIIISLHGTGGTATSLFELAHILDPKATKIGFQGEVSENGMNRYFARYPDGSFDLLGLDKATELKICMIQFLK
;
A
#
# COMPACT_ATOMS: atom_id res chain seq x y z
N MET A 1 11.60 -3.66 -6.83
CA MET A 1 11.58 -3.11 -5.46
C MET A 1 10.31 -2.31 -5.33
N MET A 2 9.50 -2.63 -4.34
CA MET A 2 8.21 -1.98 -4.13
C MET A 2 8.42 -0.53 -3.71
N GLN A 3 7.77 0.38 -4.41
CA GLN A 3 7.91 1.80 -4.15
C GLN A 3 7.04 2.19 -2.96
N GLN A 4 7.62 2.97 -2.06
CA GLN A 4 6.92 3.55 -0.91
C GLN A 4 7.11 5.06 -0.86
N VAL A 5 6.12 5.74 -0.31
CA VAL A 5 6.19 7.16 0.01
C VAL A 5 6.01 7.30 1.52
N ILE A 6 6.90 8.04 2.15
CA ILE A 6 6.87 8.32 3.58
C ILE A 6 6.68 9.82 3.76
N ALA A 7 5.70 10.20 4.57
CA ALA A 7 5.52 11.56 5.06
C ALA A 7 5.65 11.53 6.58
N GLU A 8 6.80 12.01 7.08
CA GLU A 8 7.15 11.99 8.50
C GLU A 8 6.15 12.77 9.35
N GLY A 9 5.85 12.19 10.51
CA GLY A 9 5.01 12.75 11.55
C GLY A 9 5.80 13.45 12.64
N THR A 10 5.12 13.73 13.75
CA THR A 10 5.68 14.37 14.95
C THR A 10 5.33 13.61 16.24
N ASN A 11 4.55 12.53 16.14
CA ASN A 11 4.30 11.59 17.23
C ASN A 11 4.79 10.18 16.84
N ASP A 12 4.63 9.22 17.74
CA ASP A 12 5.14 7.86 17.55
C ASP A 12 4.15 6.94 16.80
N HIS A 13 3.06 7.49 16.26
CA HIS A 13 2.08 6.71 15.50
C HIS A 13 2.50 6.58 14.03
N ILE A 14 2.32 5.39 13.48
CA ILE A 14 2.56 5.10 12.06
C ILE A 14 1.24 4.63 11.44
N ILE A 15 0.81 5.30 10.37
CA ILE A 15 -0.33 4.88 9.56
C ILE A 15 0.17 4.35 8.23
N ILE A 16 -0.03 3.04 8.03
CA ILE A 16 0.23 2.38 6.75
C ILE A 16 -1.02 2.43 5.89
N SER A 17 -0.89 3.01 4.71
CA SER A 17 -1.95 3.20 3.73
C SER A 17 -1.78 2.25 2.55
N LEU A 18 -2.84 1.47 2.28
CA LEU A 18 -2.93 0.60 1.12
C LEU A 18 -4.08 1.05 0.22
N HIS A 19 -3.77 1.53 -0.98
CA HIS A 19 -4.74 2.12 -1.89
C HIS A 19 -5.67 1.08 -2.53
N GLY A 20 -6.86 1.52 -2.95
CA GLY A 20 -7.77 0.71 -3.77
C GLY A 20 -7.30 0.55 -5.22
N THR A 21 -8.05 -0.16 -6.05
CA THR A 21 -7.70 -0.33 -7.48
C THR A 21 -7.61 1.02 -8.19
N GLY A 22 -6.52 1.26 -8.94
CA GLY A 22 -6.31 2.52 -9.66
C GLY A 22 -5.69 3.65 -8.82
N GLY A 23 -5.45 3.41 -7.53
CA GLY A 23 -4.78 4.37 -6.66
C GLY A 23 -3.27 4.46 -6.84
N THR A 24 -2.65 5.26 -5.99
CA THR A 24 -1.21 5.48 -5.86
C THR A 24 -0.81 5.43 -4.39
N ALA A 25 0.50 5.41 -4.12
CA ALA A 25 1.02 5.39 -2.75
C ALA A 25 0.43 6.50 -1.83
N THR A 26 0.07 7.67 -2.37
CA THR A 26 -0.42 8.80 -1.58
C THR A 26 -1.94 8.95 -1.55
N SER A 27 -2.71 8.09 -2.24
CA SER A 27 -4.16 8.27 -2.41
C SER A 27 -4.96 8.33 -1.11
N LEU A 28 -4.44 7.77 -0.01
CA LEU A 28 -5.12 7.75 1.28
C LEU A 28 -4.46 8.68 2.32
N PHE A 29 -3.50 9.52 1.92
CA PHE A 29 -2.78 10.39 2.88
C PHE A 29 -3.68 11.44 3.52
N GLU A 30 -4.67 11.97 2.78
CA GLU A 30 -5.67 12.88 3.36
C GLU A 30 -6.51 12.17 4.42
N LEU A 31 -6.94 10.93 4.16
CA LEU A 31 -7.68 10.13 5.15
C LEU A 31 -6.82 9.84 6.38
N ALA A 32 -5.55 9.46 6.18
CA ALA A 32 -4.60 9.24 7.26
C ALA A 32 -4.39 10.52 8.10
N HIS A 33 -4.34 11.70 7.45
CA HIS A 33 -4.23 12.98 8.14
C HIS A 33 -5.49 13.33 8.96
N ILE A 34 -6.69 12.97 8.48
CA ILE A 34 -7.93 13.12 9.24
C ILE A 34 -7.94 12.23 10.48
N LEU A 35 -7.40 11.01 10.37
CA LEU A 35 -7.34 10.05 11.48
C LEU A 35 -6.32 10.48 12.55
N ASP A 36 -5.10 10.83 12.12
CA ASP A 36 -4.08 11.41 12.99
C ASP A 36 -3.17 12.36 12.19
N PRO A 37 -3.30 13.68 12.37
CA PRO A 37 -2.50 14.65 11.63
C PRO A 37 -1.01 14.61 12.00
N LYS A 38 -0.66 14.04 13.16
CA LYS A 38 0.71 13.96 13.68
C LYS A 38 1.40 12.63 13.37
N ALA A 39 0.69 11.62 12.87
CA ALA A 39 1.28 10.33 12.53
C ALA A 39 2.21 10.40 11.30
N THR A 40 3.28 9.59 11.34
CA THR A 40 4.04 9.25 10.13
C THR A 40 3.15 8.43 9.21
N LYS A 41 3.03 8.87 7.95
CA LYS A 41 2.18 8.24 6.94
C LYS A 41 3.06 7.50 5.96
N ILE A 42 2.77 6.23 5.74
CA ILE A 42 3.53 5.37 4.83
C ILE A 42 2.57 4.77 3.82
N GLY A 43 2.81 5.04 2.55
CA GLY A 43 2.00 4.56 1.45
C GLY A 43 2.79 3.66 0.52
N PHE A 44 2.22 2.52 0.13
CA PHE A 44 2.85 1.58 -0.79
C PHE A 44 2.21 1.63 -2.17
N GLN A 45 3.05 1.67 -3.21
CA GLN A 45 2.61 1.62 -4.61
C GLN A 45 2.28 0.18 -5.02
N GLY A 46 1.10 -0.03 -5.61
CA GLY A 46 0.77 -1.28 -6.29
C GLY A 46 1.63 -1.46 -7.54
N GLU A 47 2.27 -2.63 -7.67
CA GLU A 47 3.19 -2.95 -8.78
C GLU A 47 2.48 -3.62 -9.97
N VAL A 48 1.26 -4.13 -9.78
CA VAL A 48 0.47 -4.74 -10.84
C VAL A 48 -0.35 -3.66 -11.54
N SER A 49 -0.26 -3.55 -12.87
CA SER A 49 -1.08 -2.64 -13.66
C SER A 49 -2.03 -3.43 -14.56
N GLU A 50 -3.33 -3.31 -14.29
CA GLU A 50 -4.40 -3.87 -15.13
C GLU A 50 -5.14 -2.70 -15.80
N ASN A 51 -5.03 -2.58 -17.13
CA ASN A 51 -5.63 -1.47 -17.89
C ASN A 51 -5.24 -0.08 -17.37
N GLY A 52 -3.99 0.08 -16.92
CA GLY A 52 -3.49 1.34 -16.35
C GLY A 52 -3.90 1.60 -14.90
N MET A 53 -4.66 0.69 -14.27
CA MET A 53 -5.02 0.78 -12.86
C MET A 53 -4.06 -0.03 -11.99
N ASN A 54 -3.41 0.64 -11.04
CA ASN A 54 -2.50 -0.02 -10.11
C ASN A 54 -3.25 -0.92 -9.11
N ARG A 55 -2.65 -2.06 -8.80
CA ARG A 55 -3.12 -3.08 -7.85
C ARG A 55 -1.93 -3.69 -7.12
N TYR A 56 -2.20 -4.31 -5.97
CA TYR A 56 -1.18 -5.06 -5.23
C TYR A 56 -0.98 -6.49 -5.74
N PHE A 57 -2.01 -7.08 -6.33
CA PHE A 57 -2.01 -8.43 -6.88
C PHE A 57 -3.05 -8.52 -8.02
N ALA A 58 -2.83 -9.46 -8.92
CA ALA A 58 -3.69 -9.71 -10.07
C ALA A 58 -4.97 -10.46 -9.68
N ARG A 59 -5.96 -10.44 -10.56
CA ARG A 59 -7.16 -11.27 -10.47
C ARG A 59 -7.50 -11.87 -11.83
N TYR A 60 -8.26 -12.94 -11.84
CA TYR A 60 -8.76 -13.55 -13.05
C TYR A 60 -10.02 -12.81 -13.57
N PRO A 61 -10.39 -12.99 -14.85
CA PRO A 61 -11.55 -12.32 -15.45
C PRO A 61 -12.89 -12.62 -14.77
N ASP A 62 -13.00 -13.78 -14.10
CA ASP A 62 -14.17 -14.17 -13.32
C ASP A 62 -14.25 -13.50 -11.93
N GLY A 63 -13.26 -12.65 -11.61
CA GLY A 63 -13.16 -11.94 -10.34
C GLY A 63 -12.45 -12.71 -9.23
N SER A 64 -12.08 -13.98 -9.45
CA SER A 64 -11.29 -14.74 -8.48
C SER A 64 -9.85 -14.21 -8.41
N PHE A 65 -9.18 -14.37 -7.27
CA PHE A 65 -7.84 -13.84 -7.07
C PHE A 65 -6.77 -14.82 -7.56
N ASP A 66 -5.69 -14.28 -8.13
CA ASP A 66 -4.43 -15.03 -8.27
C ASP A 66 -3.82 -15.19 -6.87
N LEU A 67 -4.05 -16.36 -6.26
CA LEU A 67 -3.62 -16.63 -4.88
C LEU A 67 -2.09 -16.65 -4.74
N LEU A 68 -1.36 -17.07 -5.78
CA LEU A 68 0.11 -17.05 -5.76
C LEU A 68 0.62 -15.60 -5.81
N GLY A 69 0.02 -14.78 -6.67
CA GLY A 69 0.31 -13.36 -6.72
C GLY A 69 -0.03 -12.64 -5.41
N LEU A 70 -1.15 -12.99 -4.79
CA LEU A 70 -1.60 -12.45 -3.50
C LEU A 70 -0.62 -12.81 -2.37
N ASP A 71 -0.21 -14.08 -2.28
CA ASP A 71 0.71 -14.57 -1.26
C ASP A 71 2.06 -13.84 -1.34
N LYS A 72 2.69 -13.84 -2.53
CA LYS A 72 3.94 -13.13 -2.79
C LYS A 72 3.83 -11.63 -2.49
N ALA A 73 2.73 -11.00 -2.90
CA ALA A 73 2.48 -9.60 -2.63
C ALA A 73 2.40 -9.31 -1.12
N THR A 74 1.84 -10.24 -0.35
CA THR A 74 1.66 -10.13 1.09
C THR A 74 2.99 -10.28 1.81
N GLU A 75 3.77 -11.32 1.48
CA GLU A 75 5.10 -11.55 2.08
C GLU A 75 6.04 -10.37 1.89
N LEU A 76 6.08 -9.79 0.68
CA LEU A 76 6.91 -8.62 0.40
C LEU A 76 6.54 -7.42 1.28
N LYS A 77 5.25 -7.21 1.53
CA LYS A 77 4.76 -6.08 2.35
C LYS A 77 5.05 -6.31 3.82
N ILE A 78 4.85 -7.53 4.32
CA ILE A 78 5.25 -7.91 5.69
C ILE A 78 6.75 -7.67 5.88
N CYS A 79 7.56 -8.14 4.94
CA CYS A 79 9.01 -7.98 4.97
C CYS A 79 9.41 -6.49 5.04
N MET A 80 8.83 -5.64 4.19
CA MET A 80 9.08 -4.20 4.22
C MET A 80 8.65 -3.55 5.54
N ILE A 81 7.48 -3.90 6.06
CA ILE A 81 6.98 -3.34 7.33
C ILE A 81 7.90 -3.72 8.49
N GLN A 82 8.49 -4.91 8.47
CA GLN A 82 9.46 -5.33 9.48
C GLN A 82 10.76 -4.51 9.44
N PHE A 83 11.14 -3.96 8.29
CA PHE A 83 12.30 -3.07 8.13
C PHE A 83 12.01 -1.60 8.49
N LEU A 84 10.75 -1.25 8.81
CA LEU A 84 10.39 0.10 9.28
C LEU A 84 10.53 0.25 10.81
N LYS A 85 11.05 -0.78 11.50
CA LYS A 85 11.50 -0.72 12.90
C LYS A 85 12.95 -0.27 12.96
#